data_AF-A0AA39ZRH2-F1
#
_entry.id   AF-A0AA39ZRH2-F1
#
_cell.length_a   1.000
_cell.length_b   1.000
_cell.length_c   1.000
_cell.angle_alpha   90.00
_cell.angle_beta   90.00
_cell.angle_gamma   90.00
#
_symmetry.space_group_name_H-M   'P 1'
#
loop_
_entity.id
_entity.type
_entity.pdbx_description
1 polymer ?
#
loop_
_entity_poly.entity_id
_entity_poly.type
_entity_poly.pdbx_seq_one_letter_code
_entity_poly.pdbx_strand_id
1 'polypeptide(L)'
;MRFLDLIALFPGALWSPFLAVHYSSALGSSTTNGAVLGRRAGPGAACGPTSGNAVCDSGLCCSEAGTCGTGTAFCGGPGCQLSFSPACDGNQVPAGPDTSRTPRPSFGSVPNGVDISHCSIIGKVALTFDDGPYIYTTELLDLLKRNNVRATFFVVGNNAGKGQISDASSGYKAIIQRMITDGHQVASHTWSHQDLDAATPQQRRAQIVNNEIALSSILGVFPTYFRPPYTRCGSDCYGDLKSLGYRVVNYDIDTRDWQDGGVNAKSTYETILTQHSAANSAWISLAHDVQEFTVHGFAQFMIDKARALGYDLVTVGDCLGDPPANWYRDPATGEGRDARGVVPLQATSISSPPASSSSESNPLKTPSTQSTTKTSTSVSPTKLVTPTPVTSVNFGIEHQTLHPSSGPHTTSFTSTTALSTTAIFSTSTSNAARIRSGVSLDLAIQTVTFLVWSGLVSVGCLVVKLL
;
A
#
# COMPACT_ATOMS: atom_id res chain seq x y z
N MET A 1 1.63 -49.32 -40.04
CA MET A 1 1.05 -50.60 -40.53
C MET A 1 1.76 -51.75 -39.82
N ARG A 2 0.98 -52.68 -39.23
CA ARG A 2 1.33 -54.01 -38.66
C ARG A 2 2.13 -53.99 -37.34
N PHE A 3 1.57 -54.26 -36.14
CA PHE A 3 0.88 -55.45 -35.57
C PHE A 3 1.67 -56.76 -35.65
N LEU A 4 2.03 -57.32 -34.48
CA LEU A 4 1.73 -58.71 -34.08
C LEU A 4 2.14 -59.01 -32.63
N ASP A 5 1.13 -59.42 -31.85
CA ASP A 5 1.18 -60.05 -30.53
C ASP A 5 1.63 -61.52 -30.60
N LEU A 6 2.05 -62.10 -29.46
CA LEU A 6 1.92 -63.53 -29.19
C LEU A 6 1.55 -63.80 -27.70
N ILE A 7 0.58 -64.71 -27.53
CA ILE A 7 -0.15 -65.11 -26.31
C ILE A 7 0.28 -66.52 -25.87
N ALA A 8 0.27 -66.82 -24.55
CA ALA A 8 -0.19 -68.06 -23.86
C ALA A 8 0.24 -68.00 -22.35
N LEU A 9 -0.59 -67.98 -21.29
CA LEU A 9 -1.70 -68.80 -20.73
C LEU A 9 -1.32 -70.14 -20.02
N PHE A 10 -1.22 -70.09 -18.67
CA PHE A 10 -1.69 -70.99 -17.53
C PHE A 10 -1.39 -72.52 -17.52
N PRO A 11 -1.62 -73.33 -16.42
CA PRO A 11 -2.28 -73.08 -15.10
C PRO A 11 -1.61 -73.72 -13.83
N GLY A 12 -2.19 -73.51 -12.62
CA GLY A 12 -2.04 -74.46 -11.49
C GLY A 12 -2.17 -73.89 -10.06
N ALA A 13 -3.32 -74.10 -9.42
CA ALA A 13 -3.61 -73.80 -8.00
C ALA A 13 -3.09 -74.94 -7.07
N LEU A 14 -3.11 -74.94 -5.72
CA LEU A 14 -4.24 -74.75 -4.78
C LEU A 14 -3.76 -75.20 -3.35
N TRP A 15 -4.36 -74.65 -2.26
CA TRP A 15 -4.47 -75.13 -0.82
C TRP A 15 -3.69 -74.46 0.34
N SER A 16 -4.49 -73.93 1.29
CA SER A 16 -4.18 -73.46 2.66
C SER A 16 -4.04 -74.63 3.68
N PRO A 17 -3.70 -74.37 4.98
CA PRO A 17 -4.75 -73.97 5.93
C PRO A 17 -4.33 -72.96 7.03
N PHE A 18 -5.40 -72.42 7.63
CA PHE A 18 -5.54 -71.59 8.81
C PHE A 18 -4.68 -71.93 10.03
N LEU A 19 -4.16 -70.88 10.69
CA LEU A 19 -4.23 -70.76 12.15
C LEU A 19 -4.46 -69.30 12.53
N ALA A 20 -5.62 -69.03 13.13
CA ALA A 20 -5.95 -67.76 13.76
C ALA A 20 -5.32 -67.73 15.16
N VAL A 21 -4.62 -66.65 15.49
CA VAL A 21 -4.34 -66.26 16.87
C VAL A 21 -4.76 -64.81 17.03
N HIS A 22 -5.80 -64.59 17.84
CA HIS A 22 -6.18 -63.29 18.35
C HIS A 22 -5.13 -62.80 19.36
N TYR A 23 -4.66 -61.57 19.19
CA TYR A 23 -4.24 -60.75 20.34
C TYR A 23 -4.56 -59.27 20.09
N SER A 24 -5.13 -58.66 21.12
CA SER A 24 -5.70 -57.32 21.14
C SER A 24 -4.70 -56.19 20.95
N SER A 25 -5.18 -55.13 20.29
CA SER A 25 -4.90 -53.71 20.53
C SER A 25 -3.53 -53.31 21.12
N ALA A 26 -2.69 -52.73 20.28
CA ALA A 26 -1.74 -51.69 20.70
C ALA A 26 -1.74 -50.59 19.63
N LEU A 27 -2.12 -49.39 20.05
CA LEU A 27 -2.11 -48.15 19.28
C LEU A 27 -0.71 -47.92 18.70
N GLY A 28 -0.61 -47.93 17.37
CA GLY A 28 0.57 -47.46 16.65
C GLY A 28 0.70 -45.96 16.85
N SER A 29 1.64 -45.57 17.71
CA SER A 29 2.10 -44.20 17.90
C SER A 29 2.59 -43.64 16.57
N SER A 30 1.76 -42.83 15.93
CA SER A 30 2.21 -41.87 14.93
C SER A 30 3.12 -40.89 15.65
N THR A 31 4.43 -40.98 15.41
CA THR A 31 5.40 -39.95 15.80
C THR A 31 5.06 -38.66 15.06
N THR A 32 4.15 -37.89 15.63
CA THR A 32 4.05 -36.45 15.37
C THR A 32 5.39 -35.86 15.75
N ASN A 33 6.09 -35.26 14.79
CA ASN A 33 7.08 -34.23 15.09
C ASN A 33 6.42 -33.27 16.08
N GLY A 34 6.88 -33.27 17.32
CA GLY A 34 6.35 -32.44 18.38
C GLY A 34 6.57 -30.98 18.03
N ALA A 35 5.57 -30.36 17.38
CA ALA A 35 5.38 -28.94 17.53
C ALA A 35 5.28 -28.71 19.03
N VAL A 36 6.27 -28.02 19.61
CA VAL A 36 6.18 -27.50 20.97
C VAL A 36 4.93 -26.63 20.96
N LEU A 37 3.81 -27.18 21.45
CA LEU A 37 2.61 -26.40 21.71
C LEU A 37 3.05 -25.34 22.72
N GLY A 38 3.24 -24.11 22.24
CA GLY A 38 3.65 -22.99 23.06
C GLY A 38 2.78 -22.93 24.31
N ARG A 39 3.38 -22.66 25.47
CA ARG A 39 2.63 -22.50 26.72
C ARG A 39 1.50 -21.49 26.48
N ARG A 40 0.27 -21.88 26.82
CA ARG A 40 -0.89 -20.98 26.72
C ARG A 40 -0.78 -19.89 27.78
N ALA A 41 -1.02 -18.65 27.37
CA ALA A 41 -0.87 -17.45 28.18
C ALA A 41 -2.22 -16.74 28.32
N GLY A 42 -2.66 -16.55 29.57
CA GLY A 42 -3.89 -15.84 29.89
C GLY A 42 -3.75 -14.31 29.79
N PRO A 43 -4.81 -13.56 30.11
CA PRO A 43 -4.79 -12.10 30.04
C PRO A 43 -3.66 -11.48 30.87
N GLY A 44 -2.93 -10.52 30.30
CA GLY A 44 -1.81 -9.83 30.94
C GLY A 44 -0.51 -10.64 31.04
N ALA A 45 -0.50 -11.90 30.61
CA ALA A 45 0.71 -12.72 30.61
C ALA A 45 1.61 -12.40 29.41
N ALA A 46 2.92 -12.65 29.58
CA ALA A 46 3.90 -12.48 28.52
C ALA A 46 3.72 -13.57 27.43
N CYS A 47 3.88 -13.17 26.17
CA CYS A 47 3.73 -14.00 24.98
C CYS A 47 4.82 -13.70 23.95
N GLY A 48 4.83 -14.44 22.84
CA GLY A 48 5.77 -14.21 21.75
C GLY A 48 7.13 -14.87 21.94
N PRO A 49 8.09 -14.57 21.05
CA PRO A 49 9.34 -15.31 20.94
C PRO A 49 10.25 -15.15 22.16
N THR A 50 10.21 -13.99 22.82
CA THR A 50 10.98 -13.69 24.03
C THR A 50 10.41 -14.40 25.28
N SER A 51 9.17 -14.88 25.21
CA SER A 51 8.47 -15.57 26.31
C SER A 51 8.46 -17.09 26.14
N GLY A 52 9.48 -17.64 25.47
CA GLY A 52 9.57 -19.06 25.16
C GLY A 52 8.47 -19.53 24.20
N ASN A 53 8.13 -18.69 23.22
CA ASN A 53 7.07 -18.93 22.23
C ASN A 53 5.68 -19.18 22.85
N ALA A 54 5.38 -18.51 23.96
CA ALA A 54 4.06 -18.58 24.58
C ALA A 54 2.99 -17.96 23.65
N VAL A 55 1.86 -18.66 23.53
CA VAL A 55 0.74 -18.31 22.65
C VAL A 55 -0.42 -17.86 23.52
N CYS A 56 -1.08 -16.76 23.17
CA CYS A 56 -2.21 -16.28 23.93
C CYS A 56 -3.41 -17.22 23.85
N ASP A 57 -4.22 -17.26 24.91
CA ASP A 57 -5.47 -18.01 24.93
C ASP A 57 -6.45 -17.56 23.85
N SER A 58 -7.43 -18.42 23.57
CA SER A 58 -8.45 -18.13 22.55
C SER A 58 -9.16 -16.81 22.84
N GLY A 59 -9.27 -15.95 21.83
CA GLY A 59 -9.87 -14.62 21.96
C GLY A 59 -8.89 -13.53 22.43
N LEU A 60 -7.64 -13.88 22.77
CA LEU A 60 -6.59 -12.95 23.11
C LEU A 60 -5.57 -12.78 21.97
N CYS A 61 -4.90 -11.64 22.01
CA CYS A 61 -3.88 -11.22 21.06
C CYS A 61 -2.58 -10.89 21.79
N CYS A 62 -1.48 -11.37 21.25
CA CYS A 62 -0.13 -11.01 21.67
C CYS A 62 0.22 -9.68 20.99
N SER A 63 0.30 -8.61 21.80
CA SER A 63 0.68 -7.29 21.30
C SER A 63 2.14 -7.25 20.83
N GLU A 64 2.51 -6.16 20.19
CA GLU A 64 3.91 -5.90 19.79
C GLU A 64 4.87 -5.97 20.99
N ALA A 65 4.42 -5.48 22.16
CA ALA A 65 5.17 -5.53 23.40
C ALA A 65 5.30 -6.95 24.02
N GLY A 66 4.64 -7.95 23.43
CA GLY A 66 4.71 -9.34 23.91
C GLY A 66 3.83 -9.61 25.12
N THR A 67 2.64 -8.99 25.19
CA THR A 67 1.67 -9.24 26.27
C THR A 67 0.31 -9.65 25.69
N CYS A 68 -0.34 -10.64 26.32
CA CYS A 68 -1.68 -11.08 25.92
C CYS A 68 -2.76 -10.11 26.40
N GLY A 69 -3.67 -9.73 25.51
CA GLY A 69 -4.83 -8.90 25.84
C GLY A 69 -5.86 -8.85 24.72
N THR A 70 -6.78 -7.89 24.81
CA THR A 70 -7.90 -7.72 23.88
C THR A 70 -8.00 -6.27 23.41
N GLY A 71 -8.70 -6.05 22.30
CA GLY A 71 -8.94 -4.72 21.75
C GLY A 71 -7.79 -4.23 20.88
N THR A 72 -7.95 -3.04 20.29
CA THR A 72 -7.09 -2.55 19.21
C THR A 72 -5.61 -2.50 19.57
N ALA A 73 -5.26 -2.12 20.80
CA ALA A 73 -3.86 -2.05 21.25
C ALA A 73 -3.14 -3.41 21.27
N PHE A 74 -3.89 -4.52 21.26
CA PHE A 74 -3.36 -5.88 21.27
C PHE A 74 -3.59 -6.59 19.94
N CYS A 75 -4.78 -6.44 19.37
CA CYS A 75 -5.24 -7.20 18.20
C CYS A 75 -5.09 -6.46 16.87
N GLY A 76 -4.92 -5.14 16.91
CA GLY A 76 -4.79 -4.31 15.73
C GLY A 76 -3.51 -4.62 14.95
N GLY A 77 -3.63 -4.65 13.62
CA GLY A 77 -2.46 -4.59 12.75
C GLY A 77 -1.74 -3.25 12.85
N PRO A 78 -0.43 -3.19 12.55
CA PRO A 78 0.43 -4.33 12.24
C PRO A 78 1.05 -5.00 13.48
N GLY A 79 0.93 -4.39 14.67
CA GLY A 79 1.68 -4.79 15.87
C GLY A 79 1.28 -6.13 16.49
N CYS A 80 0.10 -6.67 16.17
CA CYS A 80 -0.32 -7.98 16.69
C CYS A 80 0.54 -9.12 16.13
N GLN A 81 1.18 -9.90 17.02
CA GLN A 81 2.09 -10.97 16.60
C GLN A 81 1.30 -12.20 16.12
N LEU A 82 1.16 -12.35 14.79
CA LEU A 82 0.25 -13.34 14.17
C LEU A 82 0.48 -14.79 14.62
N SER A 83 1.73 -15.21 14.82
CA SER A 83 2.07 -16.60 15.20
C SER A 83 1.65 -16.96 16.63
N PHE A 84 1.38 -15.98 17.48
CA PHE A 84 1.12 -16.16 18.91
C PHE A 84 -0.29 -15.73 19.32
N SER A 85 -1.15 -15.44 18.34
CA SER A 85 -2.38 -14.68 18.53
C SER A 85 -3.49 -15.17 17.61
N PRO A 86 -4.29 -16.15 18.03
CA PRO A 86 -5.40 -16.64 17.22
C PRO A 86 -6.41 -15.54 16.85
N ALA A 87 -6.51 -14.47 17.65
CA ALA A 87 -7.50 -13.41 17.48
C ALA A 87 -7.01 -12.14 16.78
N CYS A 88 -5.75 -12.07 16.30
CA CYS A 88 -5.28 -10.88 15.56
C CYS A 88 -6.21 -10.56 14.39
N ASP A 89 -6.41 -9.26 14.13
CA ASP A 89 -7.10 -8.78 12.93
C ASP A 89 -6.46 -9.33 11.64
N GLY A 90 -5.13 -9.44 11.63
CA GLY A 90 -4.36 -10.01 10.53
C GLY A 90 -4.56 -11.50 10.29
N ASN A 91 -5.13 -12.23 11.25
CA ASN A 91 -5.51 -13.64 11.12
C ASN A 91 -6.98 -13.84 10.75
N GLN A 92 -7.80 -12.77 10.74
CA GLN A 92 -9.20 -12.84 10.34
C GLN A 92 -9.31 -12.92 8.81
N VAL A 93 -10.07 -13.87 8.32
CA VAL A 93 -10.37 -14.01 6.89
C VAL A 93 -11.62 -13.20 6.56
N PRO A 94 -11.58 -12.26 5.61
CA PRO A 94 -12.75 -11.48 5.25
C PRO A 94 -13.81 -12.30 4.52
N ALA A 95 -15.05 -11.84 4.58
CA ALA A 95 -16.12 -12.41 3.77
C ALA A 95 -15.92 -12.07 2.28
N GLY A 96 -16.06 -13.07 1.41
CA GLY A 96 -15.95 -12.92 -0.04
C GLY A 96 -15.64 -14.23 -0.75
N PRO A 97 -15.59 -14.22 -2.09
CA PRO A 97 -15.13 -15.38 -2.86
C PRO A 97 -13.65 -15.64 -2.59
N ASP A 98 -13.29 -16.90 -2.29
CA ASP A 98 -11.89 -17.30 -2.11
C ASP A 98 -11.11 -17.15 -3.43
N THR A 99 -10.04 -16.35 -3.41
CA THR A 99 -9.16 -16.10 -4.56
C THR A 99 -7.87 -16.92 -4.53
N SER A 100 -7.68 -17.75 -3.50
CA SER A 100 -6.45 -18.53 -3.27
C SER A 100 -6.14 -19.52 -4.40
N ARG A 101 -7.16 -19.89 -5.18
CA ARG A 101 -7.08 -20.81 -6.32
C ARG A 101 -7.45 -20.17 -7.66
N THR A 102 -7.73 -18.86 -7.69
CA THR A 102 -8.01 -18.16 -8.94
C THR A 102 -6.82 -18.31 -9.90
N PRO A 103 -7.04 -18.68 -11.19
CA PRO A 103 -5.97 -18.79 -12.16
C PRO A 103 -5.14 -17.51 -12.26
N ARG A 104 -3.84 -17.66 -12.54
CA ARG A 104 -2.90 -16.53 -12.65
C ARG A 104 -2.27 -16.43 -14.05
N PRO A 105 -3.06 -16.33 -15.14
CA PRO A 105 -2.51 -16.07 -16.45
C PRO A 105 -1.74 -14.75 -16.43
N SER A 106 -0.64 -14.71 -17.18
CA SER A 106 0.12 -13.48 -17.41
C SER A 106 -0.53 -12.70 -18.55
N PHE A 107 -0.72 -11.40 -18.33
CA PHE A 107 -1.24 -10.47 -19.32
C PHE A 107 -0.64 -9.07 -19.11
N GLY A 108 -0.64 -8.28 -20.18
CA GLY A 108 0.05 -7.00 -20.23
C GLY A 108 1.56 -7.13 -20.40
N SER A 109 2.23 -5.99 -20.62
CA SER A 109 3.68 -5.91 -20.82
C SER A 109 4.46 -5.59 -19.54
N VAL A 110 3.78 -5.12 -18.48
CA VAL A 110 4.42 -4.80 -17.21
C VAL A 110 4.75 -6.11 -16.47
N PRO A 111 6.02 -6.32 -16.07
CA PRO A 111 6.46 -7.57 -15.45
C PRO A 111 5.88 -7.78 -14.05
N ASN A 112 5.62 -9.05 -13.72
CA ASN A 112 5.20 -9.45 -12.37
C ASN A 112 6.40 -9.81 -11.49
N GLY A 113 6.31 -9.53 -10.19
CA GLY A 113 7.27 -9.96 -9.18
C GLY A 113 8.65 -9.34 -9.29
N VAL A 114 8.74 -8.14 -9.86
CA VAL A 114 9.97 -7.33 -9.92
C VAL A 114 9.67 -5.95 -9.36
N ASP A 115 10.69 -5.29 -8.83
CA ASP A 115 10.59 -3.93 -8.30
C ASP A 115 10.34 -2.92 -9.43
N ILE A 116 9.29 -2.10 -9.29
CA ILE A 116 8.91 -1.03 -10.21
C ILE A 116 8.88 0.27 -9.40
N SER A 117 10.02 0.95 -9.37
CA SER A 117 10.18 2.21 -8.61
C SER A 117 9.99 3.46 -9.45
N HIS A 118 10.03 3.31 -10.79
CA HIS A 118 10.02 4.42 -11.73
C HIS A 118 8.85 4.34 -12.69
N CYS A 119 8.39 5.53 -13.08
CA CYS A 119 7.48 5.69 -14.18
C CYS A 119 8.19 5.42 -15.52
N SER A 120 7.51 4.78 -16.48
CA SER A 120 8.12 4.48 -17.80
C SER A 120 7.84 5.58 -18.82
N ILE A 121 6.80 6.39 -18.62
CA ILE A 121 6.42 7.47 -19.54
C ILE A 121 6.94 8.80 -18.98
N ILE A 122 7.90 9.40 -19.70
CA ILE A 122 8.48 10.72 -19.38
C ILE A 122 7.41 11.81 -19.30
N GLY A 123 7.59 12.77 -18.39
CA GLY A 123 6.68 13.90 -18.17
C GLY A 123 5.47 13.55 -17.30
N LYS A 124 5.46 12.37 -16.67
CA LYS A 124 4.38 11.90 -15.81
C LYS A 124 4.79 11.86 -14.34
N VAL A 125 3.84 12.14 -13.46
CA VAL A 125 3.96 11.87 -12.02
C VAL A 125 2.75 11.05 -11.59
N ALA A 126 3.00 9.87 -11.00
CA ALA A 126 1.98 9.08 -10.35
C ALA A 126 1.92 9.43 -8.87
N LEU A 127 0.87 10.15 -8.46
CA LEU A 127 0.57 10.34 -7.03
C LEU A 127 0.01 9.04 -6.47
N THR A 128 0.64 8.52 -5.42
CA THR A 128 0.21 7.29 -4.76
C THR A 128 -0.02 7.52 -3.27
N PHE A 129 -1.06 6.88 -2.74
CA PHE A 129 -1.47 6.99 -1.34
C PHE A 129 -1.64 5.60 -0.72
N ASP A 130 -0.95 5.35 0.38
CA ASP A 130 -0.93 4.06 1.09
C ASP A 130 -1.78 4.10 2.37
N ASP A 131 -2.04 2.92 2.94
CA ASP A 131 -2.71 2.65 4.23
C ASP A 131 -4.22 2.88 4.30
N GLY A 132 -4.76 3.67 3.36
CA GLY A 132 -6.18 3.94 3.23
C GLY A 132 -7.05 2.73 2.89
N PRO A 133 -8.37 2.94 2.78
CA PRO A 133 -9.07 4.19 3.10
C PRO A 133 -9.11 4.44 4.62
N TYR A 134 -9.30 5.70 5.00
CA TYR A 134 -9.46 6.19 6.36
C TYR A 134 -10.40 7.41 6.39
N ILE A 135 -10.52 8.09 7.53
CA ILE A 135 -11.50 9.18 7.73
C ILE A 135 -11.29 10.36 6.77
N TYR A 136 -10.05 10.61 6.32
CA TYR A 136 -9.71 11.72 5.43
C TYR A 136 -9.84 11.38 3.93
N THR A 137 -9.91 10.10 3.56
CA THR A 137 -9.84 9.67 2.15
C THR A 137 -10.94 10.29 1.29
N THR A 138 -12.16 10.45 1.82
CA THR A 138 -13.28 11.06 1.06
C THR A 138 -12.96 12.51 0.65
N GLU A 139 -12.32 13.27 1.53
CA GLU A 139 -11.93 14.66 1.27
C GLU A 139 -10.78 14.74 0.27
N LEU A 140 -9.85 13.78 0.31
CA LEU A 140 -8.81 13.64 -0.71
C LEU A 140 -9.43 13.35 -2.09
N LEU A 141 -10.42 12.47 -2.17
CA LEU A 141 -11.14 12.19 -3.43
C LEU A 141 -11.85 13.44 -3.97
N ASP A 142 -12.45 14.25 -3.09
CA ASP A 142 -13.05 15.54 -3.49
C ASP A 142 -11.99 16.53 -4.02
N LEU A 143 -10.83 16.59 -3.38
CA LEU A 143 -9.70 17.42 -3.81
C LEU A 143 -9.17 16.98 -5.18
N LEU A 144 -8.94 15.68 -5.37
CA LEU A 144 -8.46 15.13 -6.64
C LEU A 144 -9.46 15.37 -7.78
N LYS A 145 -10.75 15.16 -7.52
CA LYS A 145 -11.83 15.41 -8.48
C LYS A 145 -11.94 16.88 -8.88
N ARG A 146 -11.91 17.81 -7.91
CA ARG A 146 -11.92 19.26 -8.19
C ARG A 146 -10.71 19.71 -9.01
N ASN A 147 -9.58 19.05 -8.82
CA ASN A 147 -8.37 19.31 -9.58
C ASN A 147 -8.31 18.53 -10.91
N ASN A 148 -9.26 17.65 -11.23
CA ASN A 148 -9.19 16.74 -12.38
C ASN A 148 -7.88 15.92 -12.41
N VAL A 149 -7.50 15.37 -11.26
CA VAL A 149 -6.30 14.53 -11.09
C VAL A 149 -6.74 13.11 -10.79
N ARG A 150 -6.04 12.13 -11.38
CA ARG A 150 -6.18 10.71 -11.04
C ARG A 150 -4.95 10.26 -10.25
N ALA A 151 -5.16 9.44 -9.22
CA ALA A 151 -4.12 8.91 -8.35
C ALA A 151 -4.24 7.38 -8.23
N THR A 152 -3.31 6.77 -7.49
CA THR A 152 -3.35 5.34 -7.15
C THR A 152 -3.41 5.15 -5.64
N PHE A 153 -4.33 4.32 -5.17
CA PHE A 153 -4.52 4.04 -3.75
C PHE A 153 -4.11 2.60 -3.45
N PHE A 154 -3.08 2.40 -2.63
CA PHE A 154 -2.67 1.08 -2.15
C PHE A 154 -3.42 0.78 -0.85
N VAL A 155 -4.50 0.01 -0.99
CA VAL A 155 -5.49 -0.20 0.07
C VAL A 155 -5.08 -1.33 1.00
N VAL A 156 -5.14 -1.05 2.30
CA VAL A 156 -5.00 -2.04 3.37
C VAL A 156 -6.38 -2.49 3.85
N GLY A 157 -6.54 -3.79 4.07
CA GLY A 157 -7.84 -4.40 4.35
C GLY A 157 -8.39 -4.24 5.78
N ASN A 158 -7.57 -4.39 6.81
CA ASN A 158 -7.91 -4.18 8.22
C ASN A 158 -6.64 -3.83 9.01
N ASN A 159 -6.47 -2.55 9.34
CA ASN A 159 -5.26 -2.03 9.98
C ASN A 159 -5.61 -0.99 11.05
N ALA A 160 -4.76 -0.87 12.07
CA ALA A 160 -4.87 0.13 13.13
C ALA A 160 -6.27 0.21 13.80
N GLY A 161 -6.99 -0.91 13.85
CA GLY A 161 -8.35 -0.98 14.41
C GLY A 161 -9.42 -0.21 13.63
N LYS A 162 -9.16 0.15 12.37
CA LYS A 162 -10.15 0.80 11.49
C LYS A 162 -11.32 -0.12 11.12
N GLY A 163 -11.16 -1.43 11.34
CA GLY A 163 -12.10 -2.45 10.92
C GLY A 163 -11.85 -2.92 9.49
N GLN A 164 -12.58 -3.95 9.08
CA GLN A 164 -12.44 -4.55 7.76
C GLN A 164 -13.05 -3.66 6.68
N ILE A 165 -12.34 -3.43 5.57
CA ILE A 165 -12.86 -2.68 4.41
C ILE A 165 -14.11 -3.31 3.78
N SER A 166 -14.29 -4.61 3.96
CA SER A 166 -15.44 -5.38 3.46
C SER A 166 -16.63 -5.39 4.43
N ASP A 167 -16.48 -4.87 5.66
CA ASP A 167 -17.59 -4.74 6.59
C ASP A 167 -18.58 -3.69 6.05
N ALA A 168 -19.84 -4.09 5.92
CA ALA A 168 -20.92 -3.22 5.43
C ALA A 168 -21.14 -1.98 6.31
N SER A 169 -20.80 -2.04 7.59
CA SER A 169 -20.95 -0.94 8.55
C SER A 169 -19.83 0.10 8.49
N SER A 170 -18.69 -0.21 7.86
CA SER A 170 -17.51 0.65 7.84
C SER A 170 -17.61 1.86 6.91
N GLY A 171 -18.50 1.82 5.91
CA GLY A 171 -18.56 2.81 4.84
C GLY A 171 -17.43 2.75 3.80
N TYR A 172 -16.35 1.98 4.05
CA TYR A 172 -15.19 1.89 3.17
C TYR A 172 -15.52 1.33 1.79
N LYS A 173 -16.50 0.42 1.70
CA LYS A 173 -17.01 -0.09 0.42
C LYS A 173 -17.36 1.06 -0.54
N ALA A 174 -18.09 2.08 -0.08
CA ALA A 174 -18.49 3.20 -0.93
C ALA A 174 -17.29 4.06 -1.35
N ILE A 175 -16.33 4.27 -0.45
CA ILE A 175 -15.10 5.02 -0.72
C ILE A 175 -14.24 4.32 -1.77
N ILE A 176 -14.04 3.01 -1.65
CA ILE A 176 -13.23 2.22 -2.59
C ILE A 176 -13.92 2.11 -3.96
N GLN A 177 -15.25 1.96 -4.00
CA GLN A 177 -16.01 2.02 -5.25
C GLN A 177 -15.89 3.41 -5.89
N ARG A 178 -15.93 4.47 -5.08
CA ARG A 178 -15.75 5.85 -5.56
C ARG A 178 -14.39 6.07 -6.21
N MET A 179 -13.31 5.46 -5.68
CA MET A 179 -11.99 5.51 -6.32
C MET A 179 -12.05 5.06 -7.78
N ILE A 180 -12.74 3.95 -8.06
CA ILE A 180 -12.92 3.45 -9.43
C ILE A 180 -13.79 4.39 -10.27
N THR A 181 -14.92 4.86 -9.74
CA THR A 181 -15.84 5.72 -10.50
C THR A 181 -15.26 7.10 -10.82
N ASP A 182 -14.41 7.65 -9.95
CA ASP A 182 -13.68 8.90 -10.18
C ASP A 182 -12.41 8.68 -11.04
N GLY A 183 -12.16 7.44 -11.51
CA GLY A 183 -11.10 7.10 -12.47
C GLY A 183 -9.72 6.88 -11.86
N HIS A 184 -9.63 6.72 -10.53
CA HIS A 184 -8.40 6.35 -9.85
C HIS A 184 -8.09 4.85 -10.01
N GLN A 185 -6.86 4.49 -9.70
CA GLN A 185 -6.46 3.09 -9.61
C GLN A 185 -6.49 2.63 -8.14
N VAL A 186 -7.07 1.45 -7.89
CA VAL A 186 -6.98 0.76 -6.61
C VAL A 186 -5.95 -0.37 -6.73
N ALA A 187 -5.01 -0.41 -5.80
CA ALA A 187 -3.95 -1.40 -5.68
C ALA A 187 -3.97 -2.03 -4.28
N SER A 188 -3.28 -3.15 -4.08
CA SER A 188 -3.28 -3.88 -2.81
C SER A 188 -2.07 -3.52 -1.95
N HIS A 189 -2.28 -3.40 -0.63
CA HIS A 189 -1.23 -3.10 0.35
C HIS A 189 -1.24 -4.06 1.55
N THR A 190 -1.47 -5.36 1.29
CA THR A 190 -1.73 -6.41 2.30
C THR A 190 -3.04 -6.25 3.08
N TRP A 191 -3.39 -7.30 3.82
CA TRP A 191 -4.56 -7.33 4.68
C TRP A 191 -4.38 -6.45 5.92
N SER A 192 -3.29 -6.60 6.68
CA SER A 192 -3.10 -5.93 7.97
C SER A 192 -1.71 -5.31 8.13
N HIS A 193 -1.16 -4.79 7.03
CA HIS A 193 0.08 -4.03 6.95
C HIS A 193 1.32 -4.78 7.52
N GLN A 194 1.37 -6.11 7.34
CA GLN A 194 2.48 -6.91 7.86
C GLN A 194 3.74 -6.77 7.01
N ASP A 195 4.91 -6.76 7.66
CA ASP A 195 6.19 -6.92 6.98
C ASP A 195 6.26 -8.32 6.35
N LEU A 196 6.14 -8.38 5.02
CA LEU A 196 6.14 -9.65 4.30
C LEU A 196 7.49 -10.36 4.38
N ASP A 197 8.58 -9.63 4.52
CA ASP A 197 9.92 -10.23 4.61
C ASP A 197 10.14 -10.94 5.96
N ALA A 198 9.50 -10.43 7.01
CA ALA A 198 9.51 -11.06 8.34
C ALA A 198 8.45 -12.16 8.52
N ALA A 199 7.40 -12.15 7.69
CA ALA A 199 6.30 -13.09 7.77
C ALA A 199 6.67 -14.50 7.26
N THR A 200 6.07 -15.54 7.85
CA THR A 200 6.15 -16.91 7.30
C THR A 200 5.48 -16.99 5.91
N PRO A 201 5.79 -18.00 5.08
CA PRO A 201 5.15 -18.16 3.77
C PRO A 201 3.62 -18.20 3.84
N GLN A 202 3.07 -18.86 4.87
CA GLN A 202 1.62 -18.95 5.09
C GLN A 202 1.03 -17.59 5.46
N GLN A 203 1.71 -16.83 6.32
CA GLN A 203 1.28 -15.47 6.69
C GLN A 203 1.36 -14.52 5.49
N ARG A 204 2.46 -14.52 4.73
CA ARG A 204 2.57 -13.72 3.50
C ARG A 204 1.42 -14.00 2.54
N ARG A 205 1.16 -15.29 2.26
CA ARG A 205 0.07 -15.69 1.35
C ARG A 205 -1.28 -15.23 1.89
N ALA A 206 -1.55 -15.41 3.19
CA ALA A 206 -2.80 -14.95 3.81
C ALA A 206 -2.96 -13.42 3.70
N GLN A 207 -1.89 -12.66 3.94
CA GLN A 207 -1.91 -11.20 3.84
C GLN A 207 -2.24 -10.71 2.42
N ILE A 208 -1.76 -11.40 1.39
CA ILE A 208 -2.05 -11.06 0.00
C ILE A 208 -3.48 -11.49 -0.37
N VAL A 209 -3.82 -12.76 -0.15
CA VAL A 209 -5.09 -13.36 -0.57
C VAL A 209 -6.28 -12.77 0.20
N ASN A 210 -6.17 -12.52 1.51
CA ASN A 210 -7.29 -11.94 2.27
C ASN A 210 -7.65 -10.54 1.74
N ASN A 211 -6.65 -9.75 1.33
CA ASN A 211 -6.92 -8.45 0.73
C ASN A 211 -7.57 -8.57 -0.66
N GLU A 212 -7.18 -9.57 -1.46
CA GLU A 212 -7.88 -9.90 -2.72
C GLU A 212 -9.35 -10.25 -2.48
N ILE A 213 -9.65 -11.11 -1.49
CA ILE A 213 -11.01 -11.54 -1.16
C ILE A 213 -11.87 -10.32 -0.79
N ALA A 214 -11.36 -9.43 0.07
CA ALA A 214 -12.07 -8.23 0.47
C ALA A 214 -12.27 -7.24 -0.68
N LEU A 215 -11.24 -6.98 -1.49
CA LEU A 215 -11.37 -6.08 -2.64
C LEU A 215 -12.29 -6.67 -3.72
N SER A 216 -12.23 -7.98 -3.94
CA SER A 216 -13.12 -8.67 -4.86
C SER A 216 -14.58 -8.61 -4.43
N SER A 217 -14.89 -8.67 -3.13
CA SER A 217 -16.26 -8.56 -2.65
C SER A 217 -16.82 -7.12 -2.75
N ILE A 218 -15.94 -6.12 -2.80
CA ILE A 218 -16.28 -4.70 -2.96
C ILE A 218 -16.42 -4.31 -4.44
N LEU A 219 -15.48 -4.73 -5.28
CA LEU A 219 -15.31 -4.26 -6.66
C LEU A 219 -15.78 -5.26 -7.72
N GLY A 220 -15.98 -6.53 -7.36
CA GLY A 220 -16.21 -7.63 -8.32
C GLY A 220 -14.97 -8.05 -9.12
N VAL A 221 -13.83 -7.42 -8.85
CA VAL A 221 -12.48 -7.69 -9.37
C VAL A 221 -11.47 -7.44 -8.25
N PHE A 222 -10.24 -7.94 -8.37
CA PHE A 222 -9.16 -7.59 -7.42
C PHE A 222 -7.90 -7.08 -8.14
N PRO A 223 -7.07 -6.24 -7.49
CA PRO A 223 -5.95 -5.59 -8.18
C PRO A 223 -4.85 -6.56 -8.63
N THR A 224 -4.14 -6.19 -9.70
CA THR A 224 -2.87 -6.81 -10.13
C THR A 224 -1.65 -6.00 -9.73
N TYR A 225 -1.86 -4.87 -9.05
CA TYR A 225 -0.82 -3.97 -8.54
C TYR A 225 -0.72 -4.10 -7.02
N PHE A 226 0.50 -4.11 -6.52
CA PHE A 226 0.79 -4.32 -5.11
C PHE A 226 1.97 -3.48 -4.66
N ARG A 227 1.90 -2.90 -3.47
CA ARG A 227 3.07 -2.34 -2.78
C ARG A 227 3.28 -3.10 -1.48
N PRO A 228 4.48 -3.64 -1.21
CA PRO A 228 4.78 -4.25 0.08
C PRO A 228 4.84 -3.19 1.19
N PRO A 229 4.22 -3.43 2.36
CA PRO A 229 4.41 -2.59 3.54
C PRO A 229 5.89 -2.32 3.83
N TYR A 230 6.18 -1.09 4.25
CA TYR A 230 7.53 -0.60 4.53
C TYR A 230 8.48 -0.64 3.32
N THR A 231 7.98 -0.95 2.12
CA THR A 231 8.80 -1.21 0.93
C THR A 231 9.78 -2.38 1.14
N ARG A 232 9.46 -3.31 2.05
CA ARG A 232 10.33 -4.44 2.40
C ARG A 232 9.78 -5.72 1.79
N CYS A 233 10.57 -6.30 0.89
CA CYS A 233 10.21 -7.53 0.18
C CYS A 233 11.49 -8.21 -0.33
N GLY A 234 11.89 -9.32 0.28
CA GLY A 234 13.00 -10.15 -0.17
C GLY A 234 12.64 -11.11 -1.30
N SER A 235 13.55 -12.01 -1.64
CA SER A 235 13.39 -12.98 -2.75
C SER A 235 12.12 -13.82 -2.63
N ASP A 236 11.79 -14.25 -1.42
CA ASP A 236 10.62 -15.09 -1.18
C ASP A 236 9.33 -14.29 -1.35
N CYS A 237 9.30 -13.05 -0.84
CA CYS A 237 8.18 -12.14 -1.03
C CYS A 237 7.96 -11.82 -2.52
N TYR A 238 9.02 -11.49 -3.28
CA TYR A 238 8.93 -11.29 -4.72
C TYR A 238 8.49 -12.56 -5.46
N GLY A 239 8.98 -13.73 -5.04
CA GLY A 239 8.57 -15.02 -5.60
C GLY A 239 7.07 -15.30 -5.40
N ASP A 240 6.55 -15.04 -4.19
CA ASP A 240 5.14 -15.17 -3.86
C ASP A 240 4.29 -14.20 -4.70
N LEU A 241 4.66 -12.91 -4.76
CA LEU A 241 3.97 -11.90 -5.56
C LEU A 241 4.02 -12.21 -7.06
N LYS A 242 5.13 -12.74 -7.57
CA LYS A 242 5.26 -13.23 -8.94
C LYS A 242 4.27 -14.35 -9.22
N SER A 243 4.20 -15.34 -8.32
CA SER A 243 3.32 -16.51 -8.45
C SER A 243 1.84 -16.13 -8.44
N LEU A 244 1.50 -15.08 -7.68
CA LEU A 244 0.15 -14.52 -7.59
C LEU A 244 -0.14 -13.48 -8.70
N GLY A 245 0.84 -13.21 -9.58
CA GLY A 245 0.68 -12.37 -10.76
C GLY A 245 0.56 -10.88 -10.44
N TYR A 246 1.31 -10.40 -9.44
CA TYR A 246 1.36 -9.00 -9.04
C TYR A 246 2.51 -8.23 -9.67
N ARG A 247 2.23 -6.99 -10.09
CA ARG A 247 3.20 -5.94 -10.38
C ARG A 247 3.57 -5.27 -9.05
N VAL A 248 4.84 -5.30 -8.68
CA VAL A 248 5.30 -4.81 -7.37
C VAL A 248 5.78 -3.38 -7.54
N VAL A 249 5.05 -2.43 -6.96
CA VAL A 249 5.29 -1.00 -7.14
C VAL A 249 5.93 -0.41 -5.91
N ASN A 250 7.00 0.32 -6.14
CA ASN A 250 7.72 1.10 -5.16
C ASN A 250 7.56 2.59 -5.52
N TYR A 251 8.55 3.42 -5.22
CA TYR A 251 8.54 4.84 -5.50
C TYR A 251 9.97 5.35 -5.69
N ASP A 252 10.09 6.49 -6.35
CA ASP A 252 11.32 7.26 -6.51
C ASP A 252 11.22 8.66 -5.90
N ILE A 253 10.06 8.99 -5.31
CA ILE A 253 9.86 10.12 -4.39
C ILE A 253 9.25 9.60 -3.08
N ASP A 254 10.07 9.50 -2.03
CA ASP A 254 9.58 9.34 -0.65
C ASP A 254 9.32 10.71 -0.03
N THR A 255 8.07 11.05 0.23
CA THR A 255 7.76 12.36 0.79
C THR A 255 7.99 12.45 2.29
N ARG A 256 8.09 11.32 3.00
CA ARG A 256 8.15 11.28 4.48
C ARG A 256 7.04 12.09 5.16
N ASP A 257 5.83 12.03 4.62
CA ASP A 257 4.67 12.75 5.15
C ASP A 257 4.21 12.22 6.51
N TRP A 258 4.51 10.96 6.80
CA TRP A 258 4.28 10.31 8.09
C TRP A 258 5.27 10.75 9.19
N GLN A 259 6.40 11.37 8.83
CA GLN A 259 7.46 11.72 9.79
C GLN A 259 7.25 13.12 10.36
N ASP A 260 7.35 13.27 11.69
CA ASP A 260 7.31 14.55 12.40
C ASP A 260 6.08 15.42 12.02
N GLY A 261 4.93 14.79 11.75
CA GLY A 261 3.71 15.48 11.31
C GLY A 261 3.78 16.06 9.88
N GLY A 262 4.71 15.58 9.05
CA GLY A 262 4.83 15.96 7.64
C GLY A 262 5.55 17.29 7.41
N VAL A 263 6.20 17.86 8.43
CA VAL A 263 6.86 19.18 8.38
C VAL A 263 7.84 19.34 7.20
N ASN A 264 8.48 18.25 6.77
CA ASN A 264 9.46 18.25 5.68
C ASN A 264 8.91 17.71 4.35
N ALA A 265 7.64 17.33 4.27
CA ALA A 265 7.14 16.63 3.09
C ALA A 265 7.09 17.52 1.84
N LYS A 266 6.66 18.78 2.02
CA LYS A 266 6.64 19.78 0.94
C LYS A 266 8.04 20.05 0.39
N SER A 267 9.01 20.29 1.27
CA SER A 267 10.39 20.58 0.84
C SER A 267 11.06 19.36 0.21
N THR A 268 10.80 18.15 0.72
CA THR A 268 11.32 16.89 0.15
C THR A 268 10.79 16.66 -1.26
N TYR A 269 9.47 16.73 -1.44
CA TYR A 269 8.83 16.57 -2.74
C TYR A 269 9.32 17.60 -3.76
N GLU A 270 9.35 18.88 -3.38
CA GLU A 270 9.85 19.96 -4.23
C GLU A 270 11.33 19.78 -4.61
N THR A 271 12.18 19.42 -3.65
CA THR A 271 13.62 19.25 -3.88
C THR A 271 13.88 18.14 -4.88
N ILE A 272 13.17 17.01 -4.80
CA ILE A 272 13.37 15.89 -5.73
C ILE A 272 12.83 16.26 -7.10
N LEU A 273 11.60 16.78 -7.17
CA LEU A 273 10.93 17.04 -8.45
C LEU A 273 11.60 18.14 -9.29
N THR A 274 12.35 19.05 -8.65
CA THR A 274 13.08 20.15 -9.30
C THR A 274 14.48 19.76 -9.79
N GLN A 275 15.00 18.58 -9.44
CA GLN A 275 16.29 18.09 -9.94
C GLN A 275 16.28 17.82 -11.45
N HIS A 276 15.10 17.51 -11.97
CA HIS A 276 14.88 17.21 -13.38
C HIS A 276 13.66 17.96 -13.91
N SER A 277 13.45 17.88 -15.23
CA SER A 277 12.32 18.50 -15.89
C SER A 277 11.34 17.44 -16.38
N ALA A 278 10.10 17.84 -16.67
CA ALA A 278 9.13 16.97 -17.31
C ALA A 278 9.57 16.46 -18.69
N ALA A 279 10.56 17.11 -19.34
CA ALA A 279 11.08 16.66 -20.63
C ALA A 279 11.98 15.42 -20.55
N ASN A 280 12.47 15.05 -19.36
CA ASN A 280 13.46 13.97 -19.21
C ASN A 280 13.31 13.13 -17.93
N SER A 281 12.24 13.30 -17.17
CA SER A 281 11.98 12.50 -15.97
C SER A 281 10.50 12.19 -15.80
N ALA A 282 10.22 11.18 -14.99
CA ALA A 282 8.90 10.82 -14.55
C ALA A 282 9.01 10.06 -13.23
N TRP A 283 7.94 10.12 -12.43
CA TRP A 283 8.02 9.83 -11.00
C TRP A 283 6.84 9.03 -10.49
N ILE A 284 7.07 8.25 -9.45
CA ILE A 284 6.07 7.61 -8.60
C ILE A 284 6.30 8.12 -7.18
N SER A 285 5.35 8.87 -6.62
CA SER A 285 5.48 9.45 -5.28
C SER A 285 4.71 8.66 -4.24
N LEU A 286 5.34 8.37 -3.11
CA LEU A 286 4.70 7.82 -1.92
C LEU A 286 4.17 8.94 -1.02
N ALA A 287 2.91 8.86 -0.62
CA ALA A 287 2.30 9.55 0.52
C ALA A 287 1.25 8.65 1.17
N HIS A 288 0.60 9.09 2.24
CA HIS A 288 -0.37 8.29 3.00
C HIS A 288 -1.64 9.10 3.27
N ASP A 289 -2.78 8.66 2.75
CA ASP A 289 -4.07 9.37 2.92
C ASP A 289 -4.71 9.19 4.30
N VAL A 290 -4.04 8.43 5.18
CA VAL A 290 -4.37 8.32 6.61
C VAL A 290 -3.85 9.50 7.42
N GLN A 291 -2.96 10.33 6.86
CA GLN A 291 -2.39 11.50 7.52
C GLN A 291 -3.21 12.76 7.21
N GLU A 292 -3.68 13.45 8.25
CA GLU A 292 -4.47 14.68 8.10
C GLU A 292 -3.71 15.75 7.30
N PHE A 293 -2.44 15.97 7.64
CA PHE A 293 -1.56 16.90 6.93
C PHE A 293 -1.48 16.59 5.42
N THR A 294 -1.43 15.30 5.08
CA THR A 294 -1.36 14.86 3.69
C THR A 294 -2.58 15.30 2.91
N VAL A 295 -3.78 15.09 3.47
CA VAL A 295 -5.04 15.41 2.81
C VAL A 295 -5.36 16.91 2.83
N HIS A 296 -5.17 17.58 3.98
CA HIS A 296 -5.61 18.97 4.19
C HIS A 296 -4.58 20.04 3.84
N GLY A 297 -3.41 19.67 3.32
CA GLY A 297 -2.43 20.67 2.90
C GLY A 297 -1.37 20.20 1.91
N PHE A 298 -0.94 18.94 1.99
CA PHE A 298 0.16 18.46 1.15
C PHE A 298 -0.30 18.02 -0.24
N ALA A 299 -1.44 17.35 -0.37
CA ALA A 299 -1.94 16.86 -1.65
C ALA A 299 -2.15 17.98 -2.68
N GLN A 300 -2.75 19.11 -2.27
CA GLN A 300 -2.88 20.28 -3.15
C GLN A 300 -1.51 20.81 -3.58
N PHE A 301 -0.55 20.88 -2.65
CA PHE A 301 0.81 21.32 -2.95
C PHE A 301 1.51 20.40 -3.96
N MET A 302 1.38 19.08 -3.83
CA MET A 302 1.94 18.12 -4.78
C MET A 302 1.40 18.33 -6.20
N ILE A 303 0.08 18.56 -6.31
CA ILE A 303 -0.60 18.82 -7.58
C ILE A 303 -0.10 20.12 -8.21
N ASP A 304 -0.11 21.22 -7.45
CA ASP A 304 0.28 22.54 -7.94
C ASP A 304 1.74 22.54 -8.39
N LYS A 305 2.62 21.89 -7.60
CA LYS A 305 4.05 21.84 -7.87
C LYS A 305 4.37 21.03 -9.12
N ALA A 306 3.76 19.85 -9.27
CA ALA A 306 3.97 19.02 -10.46
C ALA A 306 3.50 19.73 -11.74
N ARG A 307 2.33 20.37 -11.69
CA ARG A 307 1.80 21.15 -12.81
C ARG A 307 2.67 22.35 -13.16
N ALA A 308 3.14 23.09 -12.16
CA ALA A 308 4.04 24.22 -12.38
C ALA A 308 5.34 23.81 -13.08
N LEU A 309 5.78 22.56 -12.90
CA LEU A 309 6.97 22.00 -13.55
C LEU A 309 6.65 21.25 -14.88
N GLY A 310 5.39 21.26 -15.31
CA GLY A 310 4.95 20.71 -16.60
C GLY A 310 4.71 19.20 -16.60
N TYR A 311 4.61 18.55 -15.44
CA TYR A 311 4.25 17.12 -15.36
C TYR A 311 2.74 16.91 -15.44
N ASP A 312 2.33 15.83 -16.11
CA ASP A 312 0.96 15.34 -16.05
C ASP A 312 0.79 14.35 -14.90
N LEU A 313 -0.31 14.49 -14.16
CA LEU A 313 -0.63 13.64 -13.02
C LEU A 313 -1.52 12.46 -13.46
N VAL A 314 -1.07 11.24 -13.18
CA VAL A 314 -1.66 10.01 -13.72
C VAL A 314 -1.72 8.89 -12.67
N THR A 315 -2.42 7.80 -13.00
CA THR A 315 -2.34 6.55 -12.23
C THR A 315 -1.01 5.84 -12.47
N VAL A 316 -0.63 4.89 -11.60
CA VAL A 316 0.59 4.07 -11.81
C VAL A 316 0.47 3.24 -13.09
N GLY A 317 -0.72 2.68 -13.36
CA GLY A 317 -0.98 1.95 -14.59
C GLY A 317 -0.72 2.78 -15.84
N ASP A 318 -1.28 4.00 -15.91
CA ASP A 318 -1.03 4.93 -17.03
C ASP A 318 0.44 5.33 -17.11
N CYS A 319 1.08 5.60 -15.96
CA CYS A 319 2.49 5.93 -15.84
C CYS A 319 3.43 4.82 -16.38
N LEU A 320 2.97 3.57 -16.35
CA LEU A 320 3.69 2.42 -16.90
C LEU A 320 3.25 2.04 -18.32
N GLY A 321 2.26 2.75 -18.90
CA GLY A 321 1.67 2.41 -20.19
C GLY A 321 0.81 1.15 -20.18
N ASP A 322 0.32 0.72 -19.02
CA ASP A 322 -0.54 -0.45 -18.87
C ASP A 322 -2.01 -0.02 -18.98
N PRO A 323 -2.81 -0.56 -19.92
CA PRO A 323 -4.21 -0.17 -20.04
C PRO A 323 -5.05 -0.65 -18.85
N PRO A 324 -6.16 0.04 -18.51
CA PRO A 324 -7.02 -0.31 -17.37
C PRO A 324 -7.55 -1.75 -17.33
N ALA A 325 -7.66 -2.40 -18.49
CA ALA A 325 -8.02 -3.82 -18.58
C ALA A 325 -7.02 -4.76 -17.88
N ASN A 326 -5.79 -4.30 -17.64
CA ASN A 326 -4.73 -5.08 -17.00
C ASN A 326 -4.54 -4.76 -15.51
N TRP A 327 -5.24 -3.76 -14.97
CA TRP A 327 -5.05 -3.31 -13.57
C TRP A 327 -5.74 -4.22 -12.56
N TYR A 328 -6.73 -5.01 -13.00
CA TYR A 328 -7.51 -5.88 -12.15
C TYR A 328 -7.71 -7.24 -12.81
N ARG A 329 -8.06 -8.20 -11.96
CA ARG A 329 -8.29 -9.59 -12.30
C ARG A 329 -9.73 -9.97 -12.02
N ASP A 330 -10.33 -10.72 -12.93
CA ASP A 330 -11.60 -11.39 -12.68
C ASP A 330 -11.42 -12.54 -11.67
N PRO A 331 -12.23 -12.61 -10.59
CA PRO A 331 -12.06 -13.62 -9.56
C PRO A 331 -12.36 -15.05 -10.01
N ALA A 332 -13.17 -15.23 -11.06
CA ALA A 332 -13.54 -16.54 -11.57
C ALA A 332 -12.53 -17.06 -12.61
N THR A 333 -12.18 -16.24 -13.60
CA THR A 333 -11.31 -16.67 -14.71
C THR A 333 -9.84 -16.41 -14.47
N GLY A 334 -9.51 -15.43 -13.63
CA GLY A 334 -8.15 -14.96 -13.47
C GLY A 334 -7.68 -14.06 -14.61
N GLU A 335 -8.51 -13.74 -15.60
CA GLU A 335 -8.14 -12.88 -16.73
C GLU A 335 -8.18 -11.38 -16.36
N GLY A 336 -7.52 -10.55 -17.18
CA GLY A 336 -7.57 -9.10 -17.05
C GLY A 336 -9.00 -8.56 -17.25
N ARG A 337 -9.44 -7.67 -16.36
CA ARG A 337 -10.78 -7.07 -16.43
C ARG A 337 -10.76 -5.62 -15.97
N ASP A 338 -11.35 -4.72 -16.75
CA ASP A 338 -11.50 -3.31 -16.37
C ASP A 338 -12.59 -3.15 -15.29
N ALA A 339 -12.23 -2.62 -14.12
CA ALA A 339 -13.14 -2.42 -13.00
C ALA A 339 -14.31 -1.46 -13.32
N ARG A 340 -14.13 -0.53 -14.27
CA ARG A 340 -15.15 0.49 -14.62
C ARG A 340 -16.42 -0.12 -15.24
N GLY A 341 -16.30 -1.33 -15.81
CA GLY A 341 -17.45 -2.09 -16.32
C GLY A 341 -18.09 -3.04 -15.30
N VAL A 342 -17.60 -3.05 -14.04
CA VAL A 342 -18.00 -4.01 -13.00
C VAL A 342 -18.59 -3.32 -11.80
N VAL A 343 -17.93 -2.26 -11.34
CA VAL A 343 -18.39 -1.48 -10.20
C VAL A 343 -19.69 -0.79 -10.58
N PRO A 344 -20.80 -1.03 -9.86
CA PRO A 344 -22.05 -0.32 -10.12
C PRO A 344 -21.79 1.17 -10.03
N LEU A 345 -22.08 1.92 -11.08
CA LEU A 345 -22.20 3.37 -10.98
C LEU A 345 -23.27 3.62 -9.92
N GLN A 346 -22.89 4.13 -8.75
CA GLN A 346 -23.89 4.66 -7.84
C GLN A 346 -24.63 5.76 -8.60
N ALA A 347 -25.91 5.52 -8.88
CA ALA A 347 -26.78 6.52 -9.46
C ALA A 347 -26.83 7.71 -8.50
N THR A 348 -26.07 8.76 -8.79
CA THR A 348 -26.24 10.06 -8.17
C THR A 348 -27.49 10.72 -8.74
N SER A 349 -28.66 10.18 -8.40
CA SER A 349 -29.93 10.88 -8.62
C SER A 349 -30.19 11.83 -7.45
N ILE A 350 -29.50 12.96 -7.43
CA ILE A 350 -30.04 14.17 -6.82
C ILE A 350 -30.59 14.98 -7.99
N SER A 351 -31.84 14.70 -8.38
CA SER A 351 -32.57 15.59 -9.26
C SER A 351 -32.92 16.84 -8.47
N SER A 352 -32.19 17.93 -8.70
CA SER A 352 -32.67 19.26 -8.35
C SER A 352 -34.01 19.51 -9.07
N PRO A 353 -35.08 19.96 -8.39
CA PRO A 353 -36.28 20.39 -9.07
C PRO A 353 -35.96 21.60 -9.96
N PRO A 354 -36.53 21.71 -11.17
CA PRO A 354 -36.37 22.93 -11.96
C PRO A 354 -37.09 24.09 -11.28
N ALA A 355 -36.37 25.21 -11.13
CA ALA A 355 -36.95 26.47 -10.71
C ALA A 355 -37.94 26.95 -11.78
N SER A 356 -39.24 26.85 -11.49
CA SER A 356 -40.28 27.51 -12.28
C SER A 356 -40.70 28.80 -11.59
N SER A 357 -40.39 29.91 -12.25
CA SER A 357 -40.89 31.26 -12.01
C SER A 357 -42.42 31.32 -12.09
N SER A 358 -43.07 31.96 -11.12
CA SER A 358 -44.35 32.65 -11.37
C SER A 358 -44.62 33.71 -10.31
N SER A 359 -44.56 34.96 -10.73
CA SER A 359 -45.03 36.17 -10.05
C SER A 359 -46.54 36.34 -10.20
N GLU A 360 -47.18 36.75 -9.09
CA GLU A 360 -48.41 37.55 -8.95
C GLU A 360 -49.64 37.33 -9.85
N SER A 361 -50.77 36.99 -9.23
CA SER A 361 -51.90 37.95 -9.05
C SER A 361 -53.07 37.33 -8.27
N ASN A 362 -53.56 38.10 -7.30
CA ASN A 362 -54.85 37.96 -6.59
C ASN A 362 -55.94 38.76 -7.36
N PRO A 363 -57.24 38.83 -6.97
CA PRO A 363 -57.99 38.11 -5.92
C PRO A 363 -59.42 37.65 -6.35
N LEU A 364 -60.16 37.00 -5.44
CA LEU A 364 -61.44 37.50 -4.83
C LEU A 364 -62.50 36.41 -4.55
N LYS A 365 -63.16 36.58 -3.39
CA LYS A 365 -64.53 36.17 -2.95
C LYS A 365 -64.72 34.90 -2.08
N THR A 366 -64.83 35.16 -0.77
CA THR A 366 -65.71 34.57 0.26
C THR A 366 -67.20 34.57 -0.19
N PRO A 367 -68.19 33.90 0.49
CA PRO A 367 -68.35 33.78 1.96
C PRO A 367 -68.97 32.49 2.55
N SER A 368 -69.01 32.48 3.91
CA SER A 368 -69.99 31.79 4.79
C SER A 368 -69.68 30.31 5.11
N THR A 369 -69.77 29.77 6.33
CA THR A 369 -70.61 30.10 7.52
C THR A 369 -70.02 29.43 8.79
N GLN A 370 -70.20 30.08 9.96
CA GLN A 370 -70.58 29.57 11.32
C GLN A 370 -70.28 28.09 11.70
N SER A 371 -70.03 27.66 12.94
CA SER A 371 -70.03 28.15 14.33
C SER A 371 -69.72 26.88 15.16
N THR A 372 -68.90 26.82 16.21
CA THR A 372 -69.27 27.02 17.62
C THR A 372 -68.14 26.45 18.51
N THR A 373 -68.06 27.04 19.69
CA THR A 373 -67.19 26.87 20.85
C THR A 373 -67.36 25.56 21.63
N LYS A 374 -66.27 25.06 22.25
CA LYS A 374 -66.12 24.69 23.69
C LYS A 374 -64.74 24.04 23.92
N THR A 375 -63.82 24.69 24.63
CA THR A 375 -63.58 24.70 26.10
C THR A 375 -62.69 23.55 26.61
N SER A 376 -61.42 23.91 26.79
CA SER A 376 -60.45 23.57 27.86
C SER A 376 -60.39 22.17 28.49
N THR A 377 -59.17 21.62 28.54
CA THR A 377 -58.50 21.30 29.82
C THR A 377 -56.97 21.34 29.65
N SER A 378 -56.31 21.95 30.63
CA SER A 378 -54.88 22.21 30.76
C SER A 378 -54.12 21.02 31.33
N VAL A 379 -52.85 20.82 30.92
CA VAL A 379 -51.72 20.46 31.80
C VAL A 379 -50.43 21.04 31.18
N SER A 380 -49.66 21.82 31.95
CA SER A 380 -48.35 22.39 31.58
C SER A 380 -47.17 21.54 32.14
N PRO A 381 -45.90 21.96 32.05
CA PRO A 381 -44.90 21.39 31.17
C PRO A 381 -43.77 20.64 31.93
N THR A 382 -42.90 19.92 31.23
CA THR A 382 -41.64 19.44 31.83
C THR A 382 -40.44 19.78 30.94
N LYS A 383 -39.35 20.06 31.64
CA LYS A 383 -38.22 20.92 31.29
C LYS A 383 -37.29 20.40 30.20
N LEU A 384 -36.75 21.41 29.51
CA LEU A 384 -35.51 21.48 28.76
C LEU A 384 -34.31 20.90 29.53
N VAL A 385 -33.54 20.02 28.89
CA VAL A 385 -32.17 19.66 29.28
C VAL A 385 -31.26 19.84 28.07
N THR A 386 -30.31 20.76 28.20
CA THR A 386 -29.22 21.06 27.27
C THR A 386 -28.12 19.99 27.38
N PRO A 387 -27.54 19.47 26.29
CA PRO A 387 -26.31 18.69 26.38
C PRO A 387 -25.07 19.61 26.33
N THR A 388 -24.16 19.37 27.29
CA THR A 388 -22.82 19.93 27.43
C THR A 388 -21.88 19.48 26.29
N PRO A 389 -20.83 20.25 25.96
CA PRO A 389 -19.91 19.95 24.86
C PRO A 389 -18.96 18.81 25.23
N VAL A 390 -18.78 17.88 24.30
CA VAL A 390 -17.80 16.79 24.39
C VAL A 390 -16.41 17.38 24.10
N THR A 391 -15.53 17.30 25.08
CA THR A 391 -14.09 17.57 24.93
C THR A 391 -13.47 16.56 23.97
N SER A 392 -12.85 17.07 22.91
CA SER A 392 -11.97 16.36 22.00
C SER A 392 -10.77 15.77 22.75
N VAL A 393 -10.65 14.44 22.76
CA VAL A 393 -9.44 13.76 23.23
C VAL A 393 -8.48 13.67 22.05
N ASN A 394 -7.36 14.39 22.15
CA ASN A 394 -6.28 14.39 21.18
C ASN A 394 -5.48 13.09 21.37
N PHE A 395 -5.51 12.18 20.40
CA PHE A 395 -4.62 11.01 20.39
C PHE A 395 -3.34 11.35 19.63
N GLY A 396 -2.29 11.69 20.38
CA GLY A 396 -0.93 11.69 19.85
C GLY A 396 -0.45 10.26 19.68
N ILE A 397 -0.17 9.85 18.44
CA ILE A 397 0.59 8.63 18.17
C ILE A 397 2.06 8.98 18.40
N GLU A 398 2.56 8.66 19.59
CA GLU A 398 3.98 8.78 19.93
C GLU A 398 4.71 7.53 19.39
N HIS A 399 5.29 7.65 18.20
CA HIS A 399 6.21 6.65 17.67
C HIS A 399 7.55 6.80 18.39
N GLN A 400 7.82 5.97 19.40
CA GLN A 400 9.14 5.92 20.01
C GLN A 400 10.16 5.41 18.98
N THR A 401 11.14 6.26 18.70
CA THR A 401 12.32 5.96 17.89
C THR A 401 13.27 5.06 18.67
N LEU A 402 13.58 3.88 18.14
CA LEU A 402 14.66 3.04 18.66
C LEU A 402 16.00 3.52 18.07
N HIS A 403 16.84 4.11 18.92
CA HIS A 403 18.27 4.29 18.68
C HIS A 403 19.00 2.93 18.77
N PRO A 404 19.91 2.59 17.84
CA PRO A 404 20.82 1.48 18.04
C PRO A 404 21.95 1.89 19.01
N SER A 405 22.00 1.21 20.15
CA SER A 405 23.15 1.16 21.06
C SER A 405 24.28 0.37 20.40
N SER A 406 25.41 1.03 20.12
CA SER A 406 26.67 0.37 19.79
C SER A 406 27.75 0.82 20.77
N GLY A 407 28.08 -0.04 21.73
CA GLY A 407 29.31 0.05 22.53
C GLY A 407 30.54 -0.40 21.70
N PRO A 408 31.76 0.04 22.08
CA PRO A 408 32.88 0.06 21.17
C PRO A 408 33.65 -1.26 21.16
N HIS A 409 33.91 -1.80 19.96
CA HIS A 409 35.01 -2.73 19.75
C HIS A 409 36.23 -1.95 19.25
N THR A 410 37.23 -1.91 20.10
CA THR A 410 38.59 -1.43 19.83
C THR A 410 39.32 -2.45 18.94
N THR A 411 39.69 -2.03 17.73
CA THR A 411 40.87 -2.59 17.04
C THR A 411 41.63 -1.46 16.38
N SER A 412 42.76 -1.12 16.98
CA SER A 412 43.83 -0.31 16.43
C SER A 412 44.37 -0.92 15.14
N PHE A 413 44.61 -0.11 14.10
CA PHE A 413 45.89 -0.10 13.39
C PHE A 413 46.07 1.22 12.64
N THR A 414 47.29 1.72 12.74
CA THR A 414 47.87 2.99 12.29
C THR A 414 47.86 3.15 10.77
N SER A 415 47.72 4.40 10.28
CA SER A 415 48.34 4.79 9.01
C SER A 415 48.85 6.23 9.07
N THR A 416 50.18 6.33 9.07
CA THR A 416 50.96 7.53 8.79
C THR A 416 50.86 7.91 7.32
N THR A 417 50.91 9.21 7.07
CA THR A 417 51.05 9.89 5.79
C THR A 417 52.42 9.65 5.14
N ALA A 418 52.46 9.50 3.81
CA ALA A 418 53.61 9.89 3.00
C ALA A 418 53.18 10.11 1.54
N LEU A 419 53.47 11.31 1.02
CA LEU A 419 53.51 11.61 -0.40
C LEU A 419 54.74 10.94 -1.04
N SER A 420 54.63 10.49 -2.29
CA SER A 420 55.74 10.63 -3.23
C SER A 420 55.25 10.60 -4.69
N THR A 421 55.66 11.63 -5.43
CA THR A 421 55.58 11.78 -6.88
C THR A 421 56.66 10.96 -7.58
N THR A 422 56.34 10.26 -8.67
CA THR A 422 57.28 10.12 -9.80
C THR A 422 56.51 9.80 -11.09
N ALA A 423 56.79 10.57 -12.14
CA ALA A 423 56.38 10.32 -13.52
C ALA A 423 57.49 9.58 -14.27
N ILE A 424 57.16 8.61 -15.12
CA ILE A 424 58.03 8.12 -16.21
C ILE A 424 57.18 7.76 -17.44
N PHE A 425 57.66 8.20 -18.60
CA PHE A 425 57.22 7.96 -19.98
C PHE A 425 57.28 6.48 -20.42
N SER A 426 56.42 6.07 -21.38
CA SER A 426 56.83 5.71 -22.77
C SER A 426 55.95 4.63 -23.44
N THR A 427 55.38 5.03 -24.59
CA THR A 427 55.24 4.32 -25.90
C THR A 427 54.51 2.98 -26.08
N SER A 428 53.42 3.06 -26.85
CA SER A 428 53.16 2.42 -28.17
C SER A 428 53.21 0.89 -28.31
N THR A 429 52.09 0.28 -28.74
CA THR A 429 51.96 -0.19 -30.14
C THR A 429 50.53 -0.57 -30.52
N SER A 430 50.26 -0.33 -31.80
CA SER A 430 49.02 -0.30 -32.55
C SER A 430 48.58 -1.69 -33.03
N ASN A 431 47.30 -1.84 -33.38
CA ASN A 431 46.95 -2.55 -34.61
C ASN A 431 45.80 -1.85 -35.34
N ALA A 432 46.01 -1.69 -36.64
CA ALA A 432 45.26 -0.84 -37.56
C ALA A 432 44.16 -1.62 -38.30
N ALA A 433 43.09 -0.93 -38.68
CA ALA A 433 42.36 -1.23 -39.90
C ALA A 433 41.88 0.08 -40.54
N ARG A 434 42.13 0.19 -41.85
CA ARG A 434 42.15 1.39 -42.68
C ARG A 434 41.05 1.26 -43.71
N ILE A 435 40.12 2.22 -43.81
CA ILE A 435 39.36 2.48 -45.05
C ILE A 435 39.24 4.00 -45.27
N ARG A 436 39.55 4.41 -46.50
CA ARG A 436 39.60 5.78 -47.03
C ARG A 436 38.24 6.27 -47.52
N SER A 437 37.93 7.54 -47.25
CA SER A 437 37.32 8.57 -48.12
C SER A 437 36.75 9.65 -47.19
N GLY A 438 37.08 10.94 -47.20
CA GLY A 438 37.62 11.81 -48.24
C GLY A 438 36.55 12.82 -48.66
N VAL A 439 36.22 13.82 -47.83
CA VAL A 439 35.74 15.17 -48.22
C VAL A 439 36.06 16.14 -47.08
N SER A 440 36.70 17.27 -47.41
CA SER A 440 37.12 18.34 -46.51
C SER A 440 36.04 19.41 -46.40
N LEU A 441 35.76 19.92 -45.20
CA LEU A 441 35.15 21.23 -44.99
C LEU A 441 35.68 21.81 -43.66
N ASP A 442 36.42 22.91 -43.75
CA ASP A 442 36.97 23.64 -42.62
C ASP A 442 35.87 24.35 -41.82
N LEU A 443 35.87 24.20 -40.50
CA LEU A 443 35.28 25.18 -39.60
C LEU A 443 36.07 25.20 -38.28
N ALA A 444 36.62 26.37 -37.96
CA ALA A 444 37.43 26.65 -36.79
C ALA A 444 36.60 26.64 -35.49
N ILE A 445 37.12 26.01 -34.43
CA ILE A 445 36.62 26.14 -33.06
C ILE A 445 37.75 26.72 -32.20
N GLN A 446 37.51 27.91 -31.66
CA GLN A 446 38.30 28.55 -30.62
C GLN A 446 38.13 27.82 -29.29
N THR A 447 39.23 27.36 -28.71
CA THR A 447 39.33 26.98 -27.30
C THR A 447 39.60 28.22 -26.44
N VAL A 448 38.74 28.49 -25.47
CA VAL A 448 38.95 29.46 -24.38
C VAL A 448 39.34 28.69 -23.12
N THR A 449 40.54 28.94 -22.63
CA THR A 449 41.07 28.44 -21.35
C THR A 449 40.87 29.51 -20.28
N PHE A 450 40.19 29.20 -19.18
CA PHE A 450 40.14 30.06 -18.00
C PHE A 450 41.24 29.68 -17.00
N LEU A 451 42.06 30.66 -16.66
CA LEU A 451 43.10 30.63 -15.62
C LEU A 451 42.46 30.73 -14.22
N VAL A 452 42.88 29.84 -13.32
CA VAL A 452 42.65 29.92 -11.88
C VAL A 452 43.81 30.70 -11.25
N TRP A 453 43.52 31.70 -10.42
CA TRP A 453 44.50 32.40 -9.59
C TRP A 453 44.11 32.29 -8.11
N SER A 454 45.05 31.84 -7.30
CA SER A 454 44.96 31.70 -5.85
C SER A 454 45.66 32.89 -5.18
N GLY A 455 45.08 33.46 -4.13
CA GLY A 455 45.72 34.49 -3.31
C GLY A 455 45.09 34.61 -1.92
N LEU A 456 45.89 34.41 -0.88
CA LEU A 456 45.55 34.36 0.54
C LEU A 456 45.44 35.75 1.22
N VAL A 457 44.56 35.81 2.23
CA VAL A 457 44.70 36.42 3.58
C VAL A 457 44.80 37.96 3.71
N SER A 458 43.84 38.57 4.41
CA SER A 458 44.09 39.10 5.77
C SER A 458 42.83 39.54 6.52
N VAL A 459 43.00 39.58 7.84
CA VAL A 459 42.07 39.77 8.96
C VAL A 459 41.50 41.19 9.02
N GLY A 460 40.25 41.35 9.46
CA GLY A 460 39.67 42.65 9.80
C GLY A 460 38.30 42.56 10.44
N CYS A 461 38.25 42.51 11.77
CA CYS A 461 37.05 42.65 12.57
C CYS A 461 36.68 44.16 12.65
N LEU A 462 35.47 44.56 12.25
CA LEU A 462 34.86 45.80 12.72
C LEU A 462 33.32 45.73 12.69
N VAL A 463 32.76 45.82 13.89
CA VAL A 463 31.36 46.09 14.22
C VAL A 463 31.04 47.55 13.90
N VAL A 464 29.93 47.87 13.20
CA VAL A 464 29.00 48.99 13.52
C VAL A 464 27.65 48.80 12.77
N LYS A 465 26.61 48.55 13.58
CA LYS A 465 25.23 49.10 13.63
C LYS A 465 24.60 49.89 12.45
N LEU A 466 23.31 49.57 12.27
CA LEU A 466 22.14 50.42 11.97
C LEU A 466 22.08 51.15 10.62
N LEU A 467 21.18 50.68 9.72
CA LEU A 467 19.80 51.17 9.61
C LEU A 467 18.92 50.11 8.94
#